data_AF-A0A1I6FUV0-F1
#
_entry.id   AF-A0A1I6FUV0-F1
#
_cell.length_a   1.000
_cell.length_b   1.000
_cell.length_c   1.000
_cell.angle_alpha   90.00
_cell.angle_beta   90.00
_cell.angle_gamma   90.00
#
_symmetry.space_group_name_H-M   'P 1'
#
loop_
_entity.id
_entity.type
_entity.pdbx_description
1 polymer ?
#
loop_
_entity_poly.entity_id
_entity_poly.type
_entity_poly.pdbx_seq_one_letter_code
_entity_poly.pdbx_strand_id
1 'polypeptide(L)'
;MENKSRSPREVGRRAVVKGAAWSMPVIAAASAMPLATASAPACPTCIKAGFPLVGGVVSGAWTSVALVAGNKGTIAFPSIFGLDATACGISWTNIFQPAFTYVVTQATLRMSDGKTYNSTVGLAAGAGNVSTVGAMPGAFVFNNVSLPNGGSVAGIPPYPVVPTTLTVTVTTTLQYGLGLSIQCPTTLVWNLHGLATGLVLLGTGSVNFTGTATV
;
A
#
# COMPACT_ATOMS: atom_id res chain seq x y z
N MET A 1 39.48 -64.69 60.48
CA MET A 1 38.97 -63.56 61.28
C MET A 1 39.68 -62.30 60.83
N GLU A 2 38.99 -61.17 60.93
CA GLU A 2 39.39 -59.79 60.61
C GLU A 2 39.27 -59.33 59.14
N ASN A 3 38.64 -58.17 59.04
CA ASN A 3 37.97 -57.52 57.93
C ASN A 3 38.81 -56.32 57.47
N LYS A 4 38.86 -56.01 56.17
CA LYS A 4 39.24 -54.66 55.73
C LYS A 4 38.41 -54.20 54.52
N SER A 5 37.27 -53.62 54.90
CA SER A 5 36.41 -52.75 54.11
C SER A 5 37.19 -51.73 53.27
N ARG A 6 36.86 -51.64 51.97
CA ARG A 6 37.00 -50.40 51.19
C ARG A 6 35.60 -49.97 50.75
N SER A 7 35.13 -48.89 51.39
CA SER A 7 33.91 -48.17 51.09
C SER A 7 33.93 -47.61 49.65
N PRO A 8 32.87 -47.80 48.85
CA PRO A 8 32.66 -47.01 47.65
C PRO A 8 32.29 -45.57 48.06
N ARG A 9 33.07 -44.61 47.53
CA ARG A 9 32.90 -43.17 47.75
C ARG A 9 31.45 -42.75 47.54
N GLU A 10 30.89 -42.14 48.57
CA GLU A 10 29.63 -41.42 48.52
C GLU A 10 29.77 -40.26 47.54
N VAL A 11 29.30 -40.46 46.31
CA VAL A 11 29.19 -39.40 45.31
C VAL A 11 28.01 -38.53 45.73
N GLY A 12 28.31 -37.48 46.50
CA GLY A 12 27.33 -36.52 46.98
C GLY A 12 26.52 -35.94 45.82
N ARG A 13 25.19 -36.12 45.88
CA ARG A 13 24.21 -35.61 44.90
C ARG A 13 24.24 -34.08 44.70
N ARG A 14 25.03 -33.35 45.51
CA ARG A 14 25.24 -31.89 45.38
C ARG A 14 26.24 -31.48 44.29
N ALA A 15 27.03 -32.39 43.73
CA ALA A 15 28.02 -32.02 42.71
C ALA A 15 27.43 -31.88 41.29
N VAL A 16 26.31 -32.55 40.99
CA VAL A 16 25.76 -32.57 39.62
C VAL A 16 24.96 -31.30 39.28
N VAL A 17 24.53 -30.53 40.28
CA VAL A 17 23.67 -29.35 40.04
C VAL A 17 24.46 -28.08 39.67
N LYS A 18 25.80 -28.05 39.85
CA LYS A 18 26.58 -26.85 39.52
C LYS A 18 26.99 -26.73 38.04
N GLY A 19 26.87 -27.79 37.25
CA GLY A 19 27.30 -27.79 35.84
C GLY A 19 26.22 -27.41 34.81
N ALA A 20 24.94 -27.51 35.17
CA ALA A 20 23.83 -27.33 34.22
C ALA A 20 23.21 -25.92 34.23
N ALA A 21 23.76 -24.98 35.00
CA ALA A 21 23.21 -23.62 35.10
C ALA A 21 23.64 -22.69 33.95
N TRP A 22 24.67 -23.04 33.17
CA TRP A 22 25.20 -22.16 32.13
C TRP A 22 24.70 -22.46 30.71
N SER A 23 23.91 -23.52 30.53
CA SER A 23 23.39 -23.91 29.20
C SER A 23 21.97 -23.40 28.92
N MET A 24 21.37 -22.67 29.86
CA MET A 24 19.99 -22.18 29.74
C MET A 24 19.77 -20.73 29.27
N PRO A 25 20.73 -19.92 28.75
CA PRO A 25 20.35 -18.65 28.13
C PRO A 25 19.86 -18.81 26.68
N VAL A 26 20.20 -19.89 25.97
CA VAL A 26 19.95 -19.98 24.52
C VAL A 26 18.55 -20.49 24.19
N ILE A 27 17.95 -21.33 25.04
CA ILE A 27 16.59 -21.83 24.80
C ILE A 27 15.53 -20.80 25.23
N ALA A 28 15.81 -19.96 26.23
CA ALA A 28 14.91 -18.88 26.63
C ALA A 28 14.89 -17.70 25.64
N ALA A 29 16.01 -17.44 24.94
CA ALA A 29 16.06 -16.44 23.86
C ALA A 29 15.37 -16.93 22.58
N ALA A 30 15.29 -18.25 22.36
CA ALA A 30 14.57 -18.83 21.22
C ALA A 30 13.05 -18.94 21.47
N SER A 31 12.60 -19.07 22.73
CA SER A 31 11.17 -19.14 23.06
C SER A 31 10.45 -17.78 23.11
N ALA A 32 11.18 -16.67 23.06
CA ALA A 32 10.59 -15.34 22.97
C ALA A 32 10.25 -14.93 21.53
N MET A 33 10.72 -15.66 20.52
CA MET A 33 10.55 -15.29 19.11
C MET A 33 9.33 -15.88 18.37
N PRO A 34 8.54 -16.85 18.91
CA PRO A 34 7.26 -17.19 18.30
C PRO A 34 6.03 -16.76 19.13
N LEU A 35 6.14 -15.79 20.05
CA LEU A 35 4.94 -15.17 20.66
C LEU A 35 4.50 -13.89 19.94
N ALA A 36 5.27 -13.38 18.98
CA ALA A 36 4.80 -12.37 18.03
C ALA A 36 4.04 -12.99 16.82
N THR A 37 4.01 -14.31 16.68
CA THR A 37 3.21 -15.01 15.67
C THR A 37 1.87 -15.54 16.21
N ALA A 38 1.58 -15.34 17.49
CA ALA A 38 0.26 -15.60 18.04
C ALA A 38 -0.58 -14.31 18.01
N SER A 39 -1.53 -14.26 17.07
CA SER A 39 -2.73 -13.40 17.03
C SER A 39 -2.63 -11.93 16.61
N ALA A 40 -1.71 -11.56 15.71
CA ALA A 40 -2.04 -10.47 14.78
C ALA A 40 -2.85 -11.08 13.62
N PRO A 41 -4.11 -10.67 13.39
CA PRO A 41 -4.89 -11.16 12.26
C PRO A 41 -4.19 -10.79 10.95
N ALA A 42 -4.15 -11.72 9.99
CA ALA A 42 -3.51 -11.47 8.70
C ALA A 42 -4.16 -10.29 7.97
N CYS A 43 -3.34 -9.52 7.26
CA CYS A 43 -3.83 -8.39 6.48
C CYS A 43 -4.84 -8.85 5.42
N PRO A 44 -6.04 -8.23 5.35
CA PRO A 44 -7.03 -8.60 4.35
C PRO A 44 -6.53 -8.28 2.94
N THR A 45 -6.52 -9.29 2.06
CA THR A 45 -6.16 -9.15 0.64
C THR A 45 -7.36 -8.81 -0.25
N CYS A 46 -8.51 -8.57 0.37
CA CYS A 46 -9.79 -8.34 -0.30
C CYS A 46 -10.04 -6.86 -0.65
N ILE A 47 -9.23 -5.92 -0.12
CA ILE A 47 -9.31 -4.49 -0.50
C ILE A 47 -8.63 -4.34 -1.85
N LYS A 48 -9.40 -3.99 -2.88
CA LYS A 48 -8.92 -3.85 -4.26
C LYS A 48 -9.24 -2.49 -4.83
N ALA A 49 -8.52 -2.14 -5.87
CA ALA A 49 -8.80 -0.95 -6.66
C ALA A 49 -10.04 -1.17 -7.54
N GLY A 50 -10.86 -0.13 -7.74
CA GLY A 50 -12.02 -0.13 -8.63
C GLY A 50 -13.39 -0.32 -7.95
N PHE A 51 -14.47 -0.13 -8.72
CA PHE A 51 -15.84 -0.47 -8.33
C PHE A 51 -16.28 -1.74 -9.10
N PRO A 52 -16.77 -2.80 -8.44
CA PRO A 52 -17.32 -3.95 -9.14
C PRO A 52 -18.66 -3.54 -9.77
N LEU A 53 -18.72 -3.45 -11.10
CA LEU A 53 -19.94 -3.19 -11.85
C LEU A 53 -20.30 -4.41 -12.72
N VAL A 54 -21.59 -4.57 -13.00
CA VAL A 54 -22.05 -5.59 -13.93
C VAL A 54 -21.54 -5.22 -15.33
N GLY A 55 -20.58 -6.01 -15.86
CA GLY A 55 -19.93 -5.75 -17.15
C GLY A 55 -18.47 -5.31 -17.09
N GLY A 56 -17.87 -5.19 -15.90
CA GLY A 56 -16.44 -4.91 -15.73
C GLY A 56 -16.10 -4.17 -14.43
N VAL A 57 -14.82 -3.90 -14.20
CA VAL A 57 -14.37 -3.14 -13.03
C VAL A 57 -13.90 -1.76 -13.48
N VAL A 58 -14.69 -0.73 -13.17
CA VAL A 58 -14.42 0.67 -13.54
C VAL A 58 -14.16 1.43 -12.27
N SER A 59 -13.19 2.34 -12.27
CA SER A 59 -12.80 3.13 -11.11
C SER A 59 -13.27 4.59 -11.16
N GLY A 60 -13.95 4.99 -12.24
CA GLY A 60 -14.53 6.32 -12.42
C GLY A 60 -13.84 7.14 -13.51
N ALA A 61 -14.43 8.31 -13.79
CA ALA A 61 -13.79 9.32 -14.62
C ALA A 61 -12.72 10.05 -13.82
N TRP A 62 -11.63 10.43 -14.48
CA TRP A 62 -10.56 11.20 -13.88
C TRP A 62 -10.23 12.41 -14.74
N THR A 63 -9.78 13.46 -14.07
CA THR A 63 -9.21 14.65 -14.67
C THR A 63 -7.91 15.00 -13.96
N SER A 64 -6.96 15.55 -14.69
CA SER A 64 -5.76 16.13 -14.11
C SER A 64 -5.31 17.34 -14.90
N VAL A 65 -4.59 18.23 -14.22
CA VAL A 65 -4.05 19.46 -14.81
C VAL A 65 -2.55 19.43 -14.62
N ALA A 66 -1.83 19.75 -15.70
CA ALA A 66 -0.39 19.91 -15.69
C ALA A 66 -0.02 21.35 -16.04
N LEU A 67 0.81 21.95 -15.17
CA LEU A 67 1.47 23.23 -15.45
C LEU A 67 2.90 22.94 -15.84
N VAL A 68 3.36 23.48 -16.98
CA VAL A 68 4.66 23.15 -17.59
C VAL A 68 5.55 24.38 -17.62
N ALA A 69 6.80 24.21 -17.18
CA ALA A 69 7.88 25.19 -17.29
C ALA A 69 9.21 24.45 -17.59
N GLY A 70 9.95 24.91 -18.60
CA GLY A 70 11.19 24.26 -19.04
C GLY A 70 11.02 22.80 -19.51
N ASN A 71 9.92 22.46 -20.19
CA ASN A 71 9.55 21.08 -20.59
C ASN A 71 9.34 20.11 -19.42
N LYS A 72 9.24 20.63 -18.19
CA LYS A 72 8.95 19.88 -16.98
C LYS A 72 7.65 20.41 -16.39
N GLY A 73 6.73 19.53 -16.05
CA GLY A 73 5.48 19.96 -15.46
C GLY A 73 5.15 19.28 -14.15
N THR A 74 4.22 19.93 -13.47
CA THR A 74 3.61 19.44 -12.24
C THR A 74 2.19 19.01 -12.58
N ILE A 75 1.91 17.71 -12.48
CA ILE A 75 0.59 17.13 -12.75
C ILE A 75 -0.13 16.93 -11.43
N ALA A 76 -1.31 17.53 -11.27
CA ALA A 76 -2.18 17.34 -10.12
C ALA A 76 -3.41 16.52 -10.50
N PHE A 77 -3.69 15.45 -9.75
CA PHE A 77 -4.88 14.60 -9.88
C PHE A 77 -5.83 14.87 -8.71
N PRO A 78 -6.87 15.71 -8.89
CA PRO A 78 -7.92 15.95 -7.88
C PRO A 78 -9.11 14.97 -8.00
N SER A 79 -8.89 13.75 -8.52
CA SER A 79 -9.95 12.80 -8.89
C SER A 79 -10.24 11.78 -7.80
N ILE A 80 -11.45 11.22 -7.78
CA ILE A 80 -11.81 10.14 -6.85
C ILE A 80 -11.64 8.79 -7.57
N PHE A 81 -10.95 7.85 -6.94
CA PHE A 81 -10.75 6.49 -7.44
C PHE A 81 -11.56 5.48 -6.62
N GLY A 82 -12.16 4.50 -7.27
CA GLY A 82 -12.93 3.46 -6.60
C GLY A 82 -12.08 2.53 -5.76
N LEU A 83 -12.66 2.08 -4.65
CA LEU A 83 -12.13 1.05 -3.78
C LEU A 83 -13.19 -0.03 -3.59
N ASP A 84 -12.84 -1.28 -3.85
CA ASP A 84 -13.69 -2.42 -3.56
C ASP A 84 -13.24 -3.10 -2.27
N ALA A 85 -14.08 -3.04 -1.25
CA ALA A 85 -13.92 -3.80 -0.01
C ALA A 85 -15.11 -4.74 0.23
N THR A 86 -15.92 -5.03 -0.79
CA THR A 86 -17.11 -5.89 -0.67
C THR A 86 -16.74 -7.31 -0.27
N ALA A 87 -15.65 -7.84 -0.81
CA ALA A 87 -15.09 -9.14 -0.46
C ALA A 87 -14.46 -9.18 0.95
N CYS A 88 -14.32 -8.05 1.64
CA CYS A 88 -13.83 -7.98 3.02
C CYS A 88 -14.91 -8.15 4.08
N GLY A 89 -16.13 -8.50 3.69
CA GLY A 89 -17.23 -8.65 4.63
C GLY A 89 -17.03 -9.73 5.69
N ILE A 90 -17.98 -9.77 6.63
CA ILE A 90 -18.07 -10.67 7.79
C ILE A 90 -17.90 -12.13 7.35
N SER A 91 -16.65 -12.59 7.36
CA SER A 91 -16.25 -13.98 7.31
C SER A 91 -15.90 -14.41 8.73
N TRP A 92 -15.97 -15.71 9.02
CA TRP A 92 -15.54 -16.30 10.30
C TRP A 92 -14.06 -15.99 10.66
N THR A 93 -13.30 -15.39 9.73
CA THR A 93 -11.92 -14.91 9.90
C THR A 93 -11.77 -13.39 10.08
N ASN A 94 -12.83 -12.58 9.92
CA ASN A 94 -12.78 -11.13 10.04
C ASN A 94 -13.23 -10.66 11.42
N ILE A 95 -12.28 -10.58 12.35
CA ILE A 95 -12.43 -10.05 13.73
C ILE A 95 -12.36 -8.51 13.72
N PHE A 96 -12.22 -7.90 12.54
CA PHE A 96 -12.06 -6.47 12.37
C PHE A 96 -13.39 -5.74 12.52
N GLN A 97 -13.33 -4.55 13.15
CA GLN A 97 -14.44 -3.62 13.13
C GLN A 97 -14.81 -3.26 11.69
N PRO A 98 -16.08 -2.92 11.42
CA PRO A 98 -16.55 -2.69 10.06
C PRO A 98 -15.87 -1.50 9.38
N ALA A 99 -15.27 -0.58 10.13
CA ALA A 99 -14.56 0.57 9.60
C ALA A 99 -13.04 0.34 9.52
N PHE A 100 -12.43 0.76 8.42
CA PHE A 100 -10.99 0.88 8.26
C PHE A 100 -10.62 2.32 7.90
N THR A 101 -9.41 2.71 8.26
CA THR A 101 -8.81 3.97 7.79
C THR A 101 -7.63 3.65 6.90
N TYR A 102 -7.31 4.53 5.96
CA TYR A 102 -6.13 4.37 5.12
C TYR A 102 -5.41 5.70 4.98
N VAL A 103 -4.10 5.61 4.85
CA VAL A 103 -3.23 6.74 4.56
C VAL A 103 -2.41 6.39 3.34
N VAL A 104 -2.41 7.26 2.33
CA VAL A 104 -1.52 7.09 1.18
C VAL A 104 -0.10 7.35 1.62
N THR A 105 0.81 6.44 1.31
CA THR A 105 2.25 6.63 1.60
C THR A 105 3.01 7.05 0.36
N GLN A 106 2.59 6.54 -0.81
CA GLN A 106 3.23 6.85 -2.08
C GLN A 106 2.22 6.73 -3.23
N ALA A 107 2.32 7.62 -4.20
CA ALA A 107 1.67 7.48 -5.49
C ALA A 107 2.73 7.43 -6.60
N THR A 108 2.46 6.68 -7.65
CA THR A 108 3.38 6.42 -8.75
C THR A 108 2.60 6.51 -10.05
N LEU A 109 3.00 7.43 -10.92
CA LEU A 109 2.38 7.68 -12.20
C LEU A 109 3.27 7.19 -13.33
N ARG A 110 2.74 6.35 -14.21
CA ARG A 110 3.37 5.97 -15.46
C ARG A 110 2.75 6.76 -16.61
N MET A 111 3.60 7.30 -17.48
CA MET A 111 3.20 8.01 -18.68
C MET A 111 3.39 7.13 -19.92
N SER A 112 2.80 7.54 -21.05
CA SER A 112 2.89 6.82 -22.34
C SER A 112 4.29 6.78 -22.94
N ASP A 113 5.20 7.67 -22.50
CA ASP A 113 6.62 7.65 -22.85
C ASP A 113 7.42 6.57 -22.10
N GLY A 114 6.75 5.77 -21.25
CA GLY A 114 7.35 4.71 -20.46
C GLY A 114 8.02 5.19 -19.18
N LYS A 115 8.06 6.50 -18.90
CA LYS A 115 8.63 7.04 -17.66
C LYS A 115 7.64 6.94 -16.51
N THR A 116 8.22 6.76 -15.33
CA THR A 116 7.49 6.62 -14.07
C THR A 116 7.91 7.75 -13.12
N TYR A 117 6.92 8.35 -12.45
CA TYR A 117 7.09 9.49 -11.55
C TYR A 117 6.49 9.14 -10.21
N ASN A 118 7.30 9.27 -9.15
CA ASN A 118 6.83 9.04 -7.79
C ASN A 118 6.40 10.36 -7.16
N SER A 119 5.38 10.28 -6.32
CA SER A 119 4.89 11.37 -5.50
C SER A 119 4.70 10.91 -4.07
N THR A 120 5.18 11.75 -3.15
CA THR A 120 4.91 11.69 -1.71
C THR A 120 4.13 12.93 -1.25
N VAL A 121 3.58 13.70 -2.19
CA VAL A 121 2.94 15.00 -1.95
C VAL A 121 1.48 14.91 -2.40
N GLY A 122 0.57 15.45 -1.57
CA GLY A 122 -0.86 15.29 -1.81
C GLY A 122 -1.36 13.88 -1.46
N LEU A 123 -0.75 13.29 -0.43
CA LEU A 123 -1.15 12.02 0.14
C LEU A 123 -2.45 12.22 0.92
N ALA A 124 -3.51 11.57 0.46
CA ALA A 124 -4.79 11.63 1.14
C ALA A 124 -4.86 10.64 2.30
N ALA A 125 -5.71 10.94 3.27
CA ALA A 125 -6.18 9.96 4.23
C ALA A 125 -7.69 9.82 4.05
N GLY A 126 -8.20 8.62 4.30
CA GLY A 126 -9.63 8.38 4.23
C GLY A 126 -10.06 7.25 5.14
N ALA A 127 -11.36 7.04 5.17
CA ALA A 127 -11.98 5.92 5.87
C ALA A 127 -12.94 5.21 4.92
N GLY A 128 -13.13 3.93 5.15
CA GLY A 128 -14.07 3.10 4.43
C GLY A 128 -14.65 2.03 5.34
N ASN A 129 -15.70 1.36 4.86
CA ASN A 129 -16.27 0.22 5.56
C ASN A 129 -16.01 -1.07 4.78
N VAL A 130 -15.67 -2.13 5.50
CA VAL A 130 -15.63 -3.49 4.93
C VAL A 130 -17.04 -3.89 4.48
N SER A 131 -17.14 -4.76 3.48
CA SER A 131 -18.40 -5.13 2.80
C SER A 131 -19.01 -4.02 1.93
N THR A 132 -18.34 -2.90 1.75
CA THR A 132 -18.86 -1.79 0.93
C THR A 132 -17.88 -1.38 -0.16
N VAL A 133 -18.41 -0.74 -1.19
CA VAL A 133 -17.57 -0.06 -2.18
C VAL A 133 -17.31 1.36 -1.67
N GLY A 134 -16.05 1.74 -1.60
CA GLY A 134 -15.58 3.04 -1.12
C GLY A 134 -15.02 3.89 -2.25
N ALA A 135 -14.64 5.11 -1.88
CA ALA A 135 -14.00 6.04 -2.78
C ALA A 135 -12.73 6.60 -2.11
N MET A 136 -11.70 6.73 -2.92
CA MET A 136 -10.40 7.24 -2.55
C MET A 136 -10.19 8.63 -3.14
N PRO A 137 -10.04 9.68 -2.33
CA PRO A 137 -9.68 10.98 -2.85
C PRO A 137 -8.24 10.93 -3.36
N GLY A 138 -8.08 11.11 -4.66
CA GLY A 138 -6.82 11.44 -5.28
C GLY A 138 -6.59 12.94 -5.14
N ALA A 139 -5.56 13.31 -4.41
CA ALA A 139 -5.01 14.66 -4.39
C ALA A 139 -3.54 14.62 -4.83
N PHE A 140 -3.18 13.67 -5.68
CA PHE A 140 -1.79 13.32 -5.98
C PHE A 140 -1.12 14.38 -6.84
N VAL A 141 0.08 14.81 -6.47
CA VAL A 141 0.85 15.80 -7.22
C VAL A 141 2.19 15.22 -7.68
N PHE A 142 2.40 15.12 -8.98
CA PHE A 142 3.62 14.60 -9.58
C PHE A 142 4.46 15.74 -10.15
N ASN A 143 5.65 15.95 -9.60
CA ASN A 143 6.57 17.01 -10.02
C ASN A 143 7.57 16.52 -11.07
N ASN A 144 8.13 17.46 -11.83
CA ASN A 144 9.22 17.21 -12.79
C ASN A 144 8.85 16.19 -13.89
N VAL A 145 7.56 16.11 -14.24
CA VAL A 145 7.05 15.24 -15.30
C VAL A 145 7.51 15.78 -16.65
N SER A 146 8.11 14.92 -17.49
CA SER A 146 8.59 15.30 -18.81
C SER A 146 7.39 15.57 -19.72
N LEU A 147 7.16 16.83 -20.06
CA LEU A 147 6.08 17.27 -20.93
C LEU A 147 6.69 18.03 -22.11
N PRO A 148 6.90 17.36 -23.26
CA PRO A 148 7.56 17.97 -24.41
C PRO A 148 6.69 19.07 -25.03
N ASN A 149 7.33 19.92 -25.84
CA ASN A 149 6.61 20.86 -26.68
C ASN A 149 5.64 20.11 -27.59
N GLY A 150 4.41 20.61 -27.65
CA GLY A 150 3.32 19.98 -28.37
C GLY A 150 2.00 20.62 -27.96
N GLY A 151 0.95 20.33 -28.70
CA GLY A 151 -0.36 20.85 -28.38
C GLY A 151 -1.46 20.03 -28.99
N SER A 152 -2.57 19.98 -28.28
CA SER A 152 -3.87 19.51 -28.74
C SER A 152 -4.80 20.69 -28.56
N VAL A 153 -5.01 21.41 -29.67
CA VAL A 153 -5.95 22.52 -29.79
C VAL A 153 -6.86 22.17 -30.96
N ALA A 154 -8.17 22.09 -30.72
CA ALA A 154 -9.19 21.94 -31.76
C ALA A 154 -8.98 20.75 -32.73
N GLY A 155 -8.61 19.56 -32.22
CA GLY A 155 -8.60 18.32 -33.04
C GLY A 155 -7.34 18.04 -33.87
N ILE A 156 -6.28 18.84 -33.70
CA ILE A 156 -4.93 18.58 -34.23
C ILE A 156 -4.24 17.53 -33.34
N PRO A 157 -3.41 16.59 -33.86
CA PRO A 157 -3.05 15.30 -33.25
C PRO A 157 -2.81 15.32 -31.74
N PRO A 158 -3.25 14.27 -31.03
CA PRO A 158 -3.29 14.25 -29.57
C PRO A 158 -1.91 14.52 -28.99
N TYR A 159 -1.89 15.26 -27.88
CA TYR A 159 -0.64 15.56 -27.18
C TYR A 159 0.09 14.24 -26.85
N PRO A 160 1.40 14.13 -27.16
CA PRO A 160 2.06 12.83 -27.33
C PRO A 160 2.27 12.05 -26.02
N VAL A 161 2.29 12.75 -24.88
CA VAL A 161 2.60 12.15 -23.58
C VAL A 161 1.38 12.23 -22.68
N VAL A 162 0.79 11.08 -22.35
CA VAL A 162 -0.43 10.97 -21.53
C VAL A 162 -0.23 9.99 -20.37
N PRO A 163 -0.92 10.19 -19.23
CA PRO A 163 -0.99 9.20 -18.15
C PRO A 163 -1.54 7.85 -18.62
N THR A 164 -0.92 6.76 -18.20
CA THR A 164 -1.33 5.38 -18.57
C THR A 164 -1.61 4.49 -17.37
N THR A 165 -0.88 4.66 -16.26
CA THR A 165 -1.10 3.85 -15.05
C THR A 165 -0.88 4.71 -13.82
N LEU A 166 -1.78 4.61 -12.86
CA LEU A 166 -1.64 5.17 -11.52
C LEU A 166 -1.55 4.03 -10.51
N THR A 167 -0.45 3.97 -9.78
CA THR A 167 -0.23 3.01 -8.71
C THR A 167 -0.11 3.77 -7.40
N VAL A 168 -0.90 3.38 -6.40
CA VAL A 168 -0.92 4.03 -5.10
C VAL A 168 -0.69 2.97 -4.03
N THR A 169 0.30 3.22 -3.20
CA THR A 169 0.56 2.46 -1.98
C THR A 169 -0.15 3.14 -0.83
N VAL A 170 -1.01 2.40 -0.15
CA VAL A 170 -1.75 2.86 1.02
C VAL A 170 -1.46 1.96 2.21
N THR A 171 -1.37 2.56 3.39
CA THR A 171 -1.32 1.84 4.65
C THR A 171 -2.71 1.87 5.26
N THR A 172 -3.37 0.73 5.25
CA THR A 172 -4.71 0.57 5.83
C THR A 172 -4.58 0.18 7.30
N THR A 173 -5.20 0.93 8.19
CA THR A 173 -5.30 0.58 9.62
C THR A 173 -6.67 -0.04 9.88
N LEU A 174 -6.68 -1.31 10.28
CA LEU A 174 -7.89 -2.03 10.68
C LEU A 174 -7.87 -2.25 12.19
N GLN A 175 -8.99 -1.96 12.85
CA GLN A 175 -9.14 -2.22 14.28
C GLN A 175 -9.71 -3.63 14.50
N TYR A 176 -9.15 -4.39 15.42
CA TYR A 176 -9.66 -5.69 15.83
C TYR A 176 -9.75 -5.76 17.35
N GLY A 177 -10.83 -6.32 17.89
CA GLY A 177 -11.04 -6.35 19.33
C GLY A 177 -11.13 -4.95 19.97
N LEU A 178 -10.95 -4.89 21.31
CA LEU A 178 -11.02 -3.64 22.07
C LEU A 178 -9.66 -2.92 22.02
N GLY A 179 -9.51 -1.97 21.09
CA GLY A 179 -8.38 -1.04 21.05
C GLY A 179 -7.10 -1.56 20.39
N LEU A 180 -7.13 -2.73 19.73
CA LEU A 180 -6.00 -3.22 18.94
C LEU A 180 -6.17 -2.81 17.47
N SER A 181 -5.06 -2.51 16.80
CA SER A 181 -5.05 -2.14 15.39
C SER A 181 -3.87 -2.76 14.67
N ILE A 182 -4.08 -3.16 13.42
CA ILE A 182 -3.02 -3.62 12.52
C ILE A 182 -2.91 -2.66 11.34
N GLN A 183 -1.67 -2.40 10.91
CA GLN A 183 -1.36 -1.63 9.72
C GLN A 183 -0.98 -2.58 8.58
N CYS A 184 -1.68 -2.44 7.46
CA CYS A 184 -1.56 -3.31 6.30
C CYS A 184 -1.25 -2.48 5.07
N PRO A 185 -0.02 -2.59 4.51
CA PRO A 185 0.31 -1.95 3.26
C PRO A 185 -0.40 -2.68 2.11
N THR A 186 -1.19 -1.95 1.34
CA THR A 186 -1.84 -2.44 0.12
C THR A 186 -1.44 -1.56 -1.06
N THR A 187 -1.32 -2.17 -2.23
CA THR A 187 -1.00 -1.44 -3.47
C THR A 187 -2.19 -1.53 -4.40
N LEU A 188 -2.68 -0.37 -4.81
CA LEU A 188 -3.84 -0.18 -5.65
C LEU A 188 -3.36 0.32 -7.01
N VAL A 189 -3.82 -0.31 -8.09
CA VAL A 189 -3.36 0.00 -9.45
C VAL A 189 -4.57 0.30 -10.32
N TRP A 190 -4.53 1.43 -11.01
CA TRP A 190 -5.53 1.83 -11.99
C TRP A 190 -4.87 2.05 -13.35
N ASN A 191 -5.44 1.44 -14.38
CA ASN A 191 -5.14 1.73 -15.77
C ASN A 191 -5.91 2.98 -16.19
N LEU A 192 -5.19 3.98 -16.69
CA LEU A 192 -5.75 5.26 -17.10
C LEU A 192 -5.89 5.27 -18.62
N HIS A 193 -7.12 5.46 -19.08
CA HIS A 193 -7.46 5.63 -20.48
C HIS A 193 -7.96 7.05 -20.68
N GLY A 194 -7.09 7.92 -21.17
CA GLY A 194 -7.40 9.34 -21.29
C GLY A 194 -6.80 10.00 -22.51
N LEU A 195 -7.28 11.21 -22.74
CA LEU A 195 -6.81 12.12 -23.76
C LEU A 195 -6.21 13.35 -23.09
N ALA A 196 -5.37 14.05 -23.83
CA ALA A 196 -4.73 15.29 -23.41
C ALA A 196 -5.12 16.45 -24.31
N THR A 197 -5.38 17.59 -23.69
CA THR A 197 -5.77 18.85 -24.33
C THR A 197 -4.93 19.98 -23.74
N GLY A 198 -4.54 20.96 -24.54
CA GLY A 198 -3.67 22.05 -24.08
C GLY A 198 -2.45 22.23 -24.96
N LEU A 199 -1.55 23.12 -24.53
CA LEU A 199 -0.41 23.56 -25.34
C LEU A 199 0.80 23.76 -24.44
N VAL A 200 1.94 23.22 -24.89
CA VAL A 200 3.28 23.51 -24.35
C VAL A 200 4.09 24.09 -25.49
N LEU A 201 4.39 25.39 -25.39
CA LEU A 201 5.17 26.13 -26.37
C LEU A 201 6.40 26.70 -25.70
N LEU A 202 7.57 26.47 -26.31
CA LEU A 202 8.87 26.91 -25.79
C LEU A 202 9.13 26.47 -24.34
N GLY A 203 8.64 25.28 -23.99
CA GLY A 203 8.77 24.67 -22.67
C GLY A 203 7.81 25.22 -21.62
N THR A 204 6.89 26.10 -21.98
CA THR A 204 5.90 26.68 -21.07
C THR A 204 4.49 26.39 -21.53
N GLY A 205 3.57 26.14 -20.59
CA GLY A 205 2.16 26.01 -20.91
C GLY A 205 1.38 25.15 -19.94
N SER A 206 0.25 24.63 -20.39
CA SER A 206 -0.63 23.79 -19.58
C SER A 206 -1.24 22.66 -20.40
N VAL A 207 -1.37 21.49 -19.78
CA VAL A 207 -2.01 20.32 -20.38
C VAL A 207 -3.05 19.78 -19.41
N ASN A 208 -4.28 19.65 -19.86
CA ASN A 208 -5.37 19.02 -19.15
C ASN A 208 -5.56 17.60 -19.67
N PHE A 209 -5.61 16.63 -18.77
CA PHE A 209 -5.89 15.24 -19.08
C PHE A 209 -7.27 14.89 -18.56
N THR A 210 -8.02 14.14 -19.36
CA THR A 210 -9.33 13.62 -18.96
C THR A 210 -9.49 12.20 -19.48
N GLY A 211 -10.18 11.35 -18.72
CA GLY A 211 -10.32 9.96 -19.12
C GLY A 211 -11.15 9.12 -18.16
N THR A 212 -11.09 7.81 -18.36
CA THR A 212 -11.64 6.79 -17.48
C THR A 212 -10.52 5.96 -16.87
N ALA A 213 -10.74 5.51 -15.63
CA ALA A 213 -9.84 4.61 -14.93
C ALA A 213 -10.48 3.22 -14.84
N THR A 214 -9.71 2.19 -15.13
CA THR A 214 -10.07 0.76 -15.05
C THR A 214 -9.05 0.02 -14.19
N VAL A 215 -9.34 -1.23 -13.81
CA VAL A 215 -8.43 -2.08 -13.03
C VAL A 215 -8.27 -3.45 -13.68
#